data_AF-Q4JM85-F1
#
_entry.id   AF-Q4JM85-F1
#
_cell.length_a   1.000
_cell.length_b   1.000
_cell.length_c   1.000
_cell.angle_alpha   90.00
_cell.angle_beta   90.00
_cell.angle_gamma   90.00
#
_symmetry.space_group_name_H-M   'P 1'
#
loop_
_entity.id
_entity.type
_entity.pdbx_description
1 polymer ?
#
loop_
_entity_poly.entity_id
_entity_poly.type
_entity_poly.pdbx_seq_one_letter_code
_entity_poly.pdbx_strand_id
1 'polypeptide(L)' 'VDGELFMHYNSTARRYVPRTEWMAANTDQQYWDRVTQIGQGSEQIDRDDLDTLQRRYNQ' A
#
# COMPACT_ATOMS: atom_id res chain seq x y z
N VAL A 1 11.96 1.35 9.27
CA VAL A 1 13.06 0.63 9.95
C VAL A 1 13.51 1.53 11.08
N ASP A 2 13.81 1.00 12.26
CA ASP A 2 14.26 1.82 13.41
C ASP A 2 13.31 2.97 13.79
N GLY A 3 11.99 2.76 13.61
CA GLY A 3 10.94 3.77 13.87
C GLY A 3 10.73 4.79 12.75
N GLU A 4 11.58 4.82 11.72
CA GLU A 4 11.43 5.71 10.57
C GLU A 4 10.45 5.13 9.53
N LEU A 5 9.52 5.98 9.06
CA LEU A 5 8.65 5.68 7.93
C LEU A 5 9.43 5.84 6.62
N PHE A 6 9.69 4.72 5.95
CA PHE A 6 10.55 4.67 4.77
C PHE A 6 9.79 4.52 3.44
N MET A 7 8.51 4.17 3.49
CA MET A 7 7.64 4.08 2.32
C MET A 7 6.18 4.41 2.68
N HIS A 8 5.39 4.84 1.69
CA HIS A 8 3.99 5.17 1.88
C HIS A 8 3.14 4.77 0.67
N TYR A 9 1.96 4.22 0.91
CA TYR A 9 0.97 3.98 -0.14
C TYR A 9 0.13 5.24 -0.37
N ASN A 10 0.32 5.89 -1.51
CA ASN A 10 -0.54 7.00 -1.92
C ASN A 10 -1.81 6.40 -2.57
N SER A 11 -2.94 6.46 -1.85
CA SER A 11 -4.21 5.90 -2.32
C SER A 11 -4.81 6.66 -3.51
N THR A 12 -4.48 7.94 -3.71
CA THR A 12 -4.91 8.70 -4.90
C THR A 12 -4.20 8.23 -6.16
N ALA A 13 -2.88 8.06 -6.10
CA ALA A 13 -2.07 7.54 -7.21
C ALA A 13 -2.10 6.01 -7.28
N ARG A 14 -2.64 5.34 -6.25
CA ARG A 14 -2.63 3.89 -6.02
C ARG A 14 -1.25 3.27 -6.19
N ARG A 15 -0.23 3.91 -5.60
CA ARG A 15 1.18 3.53 -5.71
C ARG A 15 1.94 3.67 -4.40
N TYR A 16 2.89 2.77 -4.18
CA TYR A 16 3.90 2.96 -3.13
C TYR A 16 4.98 3.93 -3.60
N VAL A 17 5.39 4.83 -2.71
CA VAL A 17 6.47 5.79 -2.94
C VAL A 17 7.48 5.73 -1.79
N PRO A 18 8.79 5.91 -2.07
CA PRO A 18 9.79 6.07 -1.02
C PRO A 18 9.52 7.34 -0.22
N ARG A 19 9.79 7.29 1.09
CA ARG A 19 9.75 8.45 1.99
C ARG A 19 11.13 8.87 2.48
N THR A 20 12.16 8.09 2.16
CA THR A 20 13.55 8.35 2.52
C THR A 20 14.44 8.28 1.29
N GLU A 21 15.51 9.08 1.28
CA GLU A 21 16.47 9.12 0.17
C GLU A 21 17.17 7.78 0.00
N TRP A 22 17.52 7.11 1.10
CA TRP A 22 18.18 5.82 1.07
C TRP A 22 17.30 4.74 0.42
N MET A 23 15.97 4.75 0.62
CA MET A 23 15.10 3.83 -0.11
C MET A 23 15.08 4.14 -1.61
N ALA A 24 14.95 5.42 -1.97
CA ALA A 24 14.92 5.85 -3.36
C ALA A 24 16.22 5.52 -4.11
N ALA A 25 17.36 5.60 -3.43
CA ALA A 25 18.68 5.33 -4.02
C ALA A 25 19.00 3.84 -4.17
N ASN A 26 18.42 2.96 -3.34
CA ASN A 26 18.78 1.54 -3.27
C ASN A 26 17.74 0.59 -3.90
N THR A 27 16.61 1.11 -4.38
CA THR A 27 15.54 0.29 -4.98
C THR A 27 15.21 0.76 -6.38
N ASP A 28 14.91 -0.17 -7.27
CA ASP A 28 14.60 0.12 -8.66
C ASP A 28 13.09 0.24 -8.90
N GLN A 29 12.73 0.63 -10.11
CA GLN A 29 11.31 0.75 -10.50
C GLN A 29 10.58 -0.59 -10.42
N GLN A 30 11.26 -1.70 -10.74
CA GLN A 30 10.64 -3.04 -10.70
C GLN A 30 10.23 -3.42 -9.27
N TYR A 31 11.04 -3.08 -8.27
CA TYR A 31 10.68 -3.23 -6.87
C TYR A 31 9.40 -2.47 -6.56
N TRP A 32 9.33 -1.18 -6.90
CA TRP A 32 8.17 -0.32 -6.62
C TRP A 32 6.91 -0.76 -7.36
N ASP A 33 7.03 -1.25 -8.58
CA ASP A 33 5.91 -1.81 -9.35
C ASP A 33 5.36 -3.07 -8.67
N ARG A 34 6.25 -3.96 -8.21
CA ARG A 34 5.86 -5.18 -7.49
C ARG A 34 5.15 -4.87 -6.18
N VAL A 35 5.71 -4.01 -5.32
CA VAL A 35 5.05 -3.67 -4.05
C VAL A 35 3.75 -2.90 -4.29
N THR A 36 3.68 -2.09 -5.35
CA THR A 36 2.44 -1.43 -5.77
C THR A 36 1.34 -2.43 -6.12
N GLN A 37 1.65 -3.45 -6.92
CA GLN A 37 0.68 -4.50 -7.28
C GLN A 37 0.16 -5.23 -6.04
N ILE A 38 1.05 -5.56 -5.09
CA ILE A 38 0.65 -6.18 -3.82
C ILE A 38 -0.28 -5.25 -3.03
N GLY A 39 0.07 -3.97 -2.91
CA GLY A 39 -0.75 -2.98 -2.20
C GLY A 39 -2.12 -2.78 -2.82
N GLN A 40 -2.22 -2.75 -4.16
CA GLN A 40 -3.49 -2.67 -4.87
C GLN A 40 -4.36 -3.92 -4.65
N GLY A 41 -3.74 -5.10 -4.56
CA GLY A 41 -4.44 -6.34 -4.20
C GLY A 41 -5.01 -6.30 -2.78
N SER A 42 -4.19 -5.87 -1.80
CA SER A 42 -4.65 -5.67 -0.42
C SER A 42 -5.77 -4.63 -0.33
N GLU A 43 -5.64 -3.49 -1.03
CA GLU A 43 -6.68 -2.44 -1.05
C GLU A 43 -8.03 -2.99 -1.54
N GLN A 44 -8.03 -3.87 -2.54
CA GLN A 44 -9.25 -4.49 -3.06
C GLN A 44 -9.86 -5.44 -2.02
N ILE A 45 -9.06 -6.29 -1.39
CA ILE A 45 -9.51 -7.23 -0.35
C ILE A 45 -10.10 -6.46 0.83
N ASP A 46 -9.39 -5.44 1.33
CA ASP A 46 -9.85 -4.61 2.45
C ASP A 46 -11.19 -3.94 2.13
N ARG A 47 -11.39 -3.49 0.89
CA ARG A 47 -12.67 -2.90 0.45
C ARG A 47 -13.81 -3.91 0.46
N ASP A 48 -13.57 -5.11 -0.06
CA ASP A 48 -14.57 -6.18 -0.12
C ASP A 48 -14.91 -6.70 1.29
N ASP A 49 -13.91 -6.76 2.17
CA ASP A 49 -14.08 -7.10 3.58
C ASP A 49 -14.88 -6.02 4.31
N LEU A 50 -14.59 -4.73 4.10
CA LEU A 50 -15.36 -3.64 4.70
C LEU A 50 -16.83 -3.66 4.28
N ASP A 51 -17.12 -3.88 3.00
CA ASP A 51 -18.48 -4.04 2.48
C ASP A 51 -19.18 -5.28 3.08
N THR A 52 -18.45 -6.39 3.20
CA THR A 52 -18.96 -7.60 3.85
C THR A 52 -19.27 -7.39 5.33
N LEU A 53 -18.36 -6.76 6.07
CA LEU A 53 -18.53 -6.45 7.49
C LEU A 53 -19.67 -5.44 7.68
N GLN A 54 -19.79 -4.43 6.81
CA GLN A 54 -20.91 -3.49 6.83
C GLN A 54 -22.26 -4.21 6.69
N ARG A 55 -22.39 -5.17 5.76
CA ARG A 55 -23.62 -5.97 5.62
C ARG A 55 -23.92 -6.87 6.82
N ARG A 56 -22.88 -7.38 7.50
CA ARG A 56 -23.03 -8.28 8.66
C ARG A 56 -23.35 -7.55 9.95
N TYR A 57 -22.75 -6.39 10.16
CA TYR A 57 -22.87 -5.62 11.41
C TYR A 57 -23.88 -4.47 11.35
N ASN A 58 -24.37 -4.11 10.17
CA ASN A 58 -25.57 -3.27 10.00
C ASN A 58 -26.81 -4.10 9.63
N GLN A 59 -26.89 -5.34 10.16
CA GLN A 59 -28.16 -6.00 10.49
C GLN A 59 -28.66 -5.49 11.83
#